data_AF-A0A2G8L482-F1
#
_entry.id   AF-A0A2G8L482-F1
#
_cell.length_a   1.000
_cell.length_b   1.000
_cell.length_c   1.000
_cell.angle_alpha   90.00
_cell.angle_beta   90.00
_cell.angle_gamma   90.00
#
_symmetry.space_group_name_H-M   'P 1'
#
loop_
_entity.id
_entity.type
_entity.pdbx_description
1 polymer ?
#
loop_
_entity_poly.entity_id
_entity_poly.type
_entity_poly.pdbx_seq_one_letter_code
_entity_poly.pdbx_strand_id
1 'polypeptide(L)'
;MASLKQWFLLISGYPFNEYYSAAKFAMEGFAEAFAPIGRHFNIWVSTLVPGPVKTTFIENVKMNDLGAFAESIDADADEETKKLAGNMSGKMQKVIGSESQSPEDITRLLLEVAATEKPHLRYATSEAMKKLMSGKYVDVTGDGVVDRMCHILS
;
A
#
# COMPACT_ATOMS: atom_id res chain seq x y z
N MET A 1 -0.11 -24.78 -4.78
CA MET A 1 0.51 -23.53 -4.29
C MET A 1 -0.61 -22.53 -4.05
N ALA A 2 -0.90 -22.20 -2.79
CA ALA A 2 -1.91 -21.21 -2.49
C ALA A 2 -1.44 -19.86 -3.03
N SER A 3 -2.19 -19.26 -3.96
CA SER A 3 -1.94 -17.88 -4.38
C SER A 3 -2.03 -17.01 -3.11
N LEU A 4 -0.92 -16.39 -2.70
CA LEU A 4 -0.97 -15.37 -1.66
C LEU A 4 -1.87 -14.25 -2.17
N LYS A 5 -3.15 -14.27 -1.78
CA LYS A 5 -4.03 -13.12 -1.92
C LYS A 5 -3.40 -12.03 -1.06
N GLN A 6 -3.10 -10.89 -1.68
CA GLN A 6 -2.24 -9.84 -1.13
C GLN A 6 -2.83 -9.21 0.14
N TRP A 7 -2.39 -9.64 1.33
CA TRP A 7 -2.81 -9.12 2.65
C TRP A 7 -1.95 -7.94 3.16
N PHE A 8 -1.33 -7.21 2.24
CA PHE A 8 -0.42 -6.12 2.59
C PHE A 8 -1.14 -4.81 2.88
N LEU A 9 -0.57 -4.01 3.79
CA LEU A 9 -1.16 -2.75 4.26
C LEU A 9 -0.50 -1.55 3.60
N LEU A 10 -1.25 -0.44 3.52
CA LEU A 10 -0.79 0.82 2.95
C LEU A 10 -0.39 1.78 4.06
N ILE A 11 0.69 2.51 3.85
CA ILE A 11 1.07 3.60 4.74
C ILE A 11 0.40 4.93 4.37
N SER A 12 0.08 5.16 3.10
CA SER A 12 -0.55 6.41 2.64
C SER A 12 -1.79 6.11 1.81
N GLY A 13 -2.77 7.03 1.85
CA GLY A 13 -3.90 6.98 0.93
C GLY A 13 -3.45 7.38 -0.47
N TYR A 14 -3.97 6.70 -1.48
CA TYR A 14 -3.68 7.00 -2.89
C TYR A 14 -4.96 7.51 -3.57
N PRO A 15 -4.91 8.67 -4.28
CA PRO A 15 -6.05 9.17 -5.03
C PRO A 15 -6.59 8.14 -6.02
N PHE A 16 -7.91 8.15 -6.25
CA PHE A 16 -8.65 7.20 -7.09
C PHE A 16 -8.58 5.75 -6.59
N ASN A 17 -8.13 5.54 -5.36
CA ASN A 17 -8.08 4.25 -4.66
C ASN A 17 -8.59 4.41 -3.22
N GLU A 18 -9.59 5.27 -3.00
CA GLU A 18 -10.08 5.67 -1.69
C GLU A 18 -10.65 4.46 -0.92
N TYR A 19 -11.48 3.64 -1.57
CA TYR A 19 -12.03 2.43 -0.94
C TYR A 19 -10.97 1.39 -0.62
N TYR A 20 -10.01 1.19 -1.52
CA TYR A 20 -8.88 0.30 -1.28
C TYR A 20 -8.03 0.81 -0.11
N SER A 21 -7.72 2.10 -0.10
CA SER A 21 -6.98 2.77 0.97
C SER A 21 -7.73 2.64 2.31
N ALA A 22 -9.02 2.95 2.35
CA ALA A 22 -9.85 2.81 3.55
C ALA A 22 -9.83 1.38 4.10
N ALA A 23 -10.00 0.37 3.24
CA ALA A 23 -9.94 -1.03 3.66
C ALA A 23 -8.57 -1.42 4.24
N LYS A 24 -7.48 -0.96 3.63
CA LYS A 24 -6.12 -1.23 4.14
C LYS A 24 -5.83 -0.50 5.46
N PHE A 25 -6.31 0.72 5.63
CA PHE A 25 -6.21 1.44 6.90
C PHE A 25 -7.08 0.81 7.99
N ALA A 26 -8.26 0.28 7.66
CA ALA A 26 -9.11 -0.44 8.61
C ALA A 26 -8.40 -1.68 9.17
N MET A 27 -7.65 -2.41 8.33
CA MET A 27 -6.85 -3.55 8.76
C MET A 27 -5.69 -3.14 9.69
N GLU A 28 -5.07 -1.97 9.46
CA GLU A 28 -4.07 -1.43 10.40
C GLU A 28 -4.70 -1.10 11.76
N GLY A 29 -5.86 -0.44 11.77
CA GLY A 29 -6.60 -0.14 12.99
C GLY A 29 -7.02 -1.41 13.74
N PHE A 30 -7.49 -2.42 13.01
CA PHE A 30 -7.81 -3.74 13.57
C PHE A 30 -6.57 -4.39 14.20
N ALA A 31 -5.45 -4.45 13.48
CA ALA A 31 -4.22 -5.07 13.96
C ALA A 31 -3.68 -4.36 15.21
N GLU A 32 -3.68 -3.02 15.21
CA GLU A 32 -3.23 -2.21 16.35
C GLU A 32 -4.14 -2.37 17.58
N ALA A 33 -5.47 -2.43 17.38
CA ALA A 33 -6.42 -2.66 18.46
C ALA A 33 -6.36 -4.08 19.03
N PHE A 34 -6.14 -5.09 18.17
CA PHE A 34 -6.10 -6.50 18.58
C PHE A 34 -4.76 -6.91 19.19
N ALA A 35 -3.65 -6.31 18.76
CA ALA A 35 -2.30 -6.63 19.25
C ALA A 35 -2.18 -6.68 20.79
N PRO A 36 -2.62 -5.67 21.58
CA PRO A 36 -2.54 -5.73 23.04
C PRO A 36 -3.37 -6.86 23.63
N ILE A 37 -4.57 -7.16 23.07
CA ILE A 37 -5.40 -8.30 23.48
C ILE A 37 -4.65 -9.61 23.23
N GLY A 38 -4.06 -9.76 22.05
CA GLY A 38 -3.27 -10.93 21.68
C GLY A 38 -2.09 -11.19 22.62
N ARG A 39 -1.41 -10.13 23.10
CA ARG A 39 -0.28 -10.26 24.04
C ARG A 39 -0.64 -11.04 25.31
N HIS A 40 -1.87 -10.88 25.84
CA HIS A 40 -2.32 -11.62 27.02
C HIS A 40 -2.36 -13.14 26.82
N PHE A 41 -2.47 -13.59 25.58
CA PHE A 41 -2.52 -15.01 25.20
C PHE A 41 -1.23 -15.49 24.51
N ASN A 42 -0.16 -14.70 24.57
CA ASN A 42 1.08 -14.94 23.82
C ASN A 42 0.85 -15.08 22.29
N ILE A 43 -0.16 -14.40 21.76
CA ILE A 43 -0.42 -14.31 20.32
C ILE A 43 0.20 -13.00 19.82
N TRP A 44 1.06 -13.11 18.82
CA TRP A 44 1.75 -11.97 18.23
C TRP A 44 1.18 -11.63 16.85
N VAL A 45 0.86 -10.35 16.66
CA VAL A 45 0.29 -9.82 15.40
C VAL A 45 1.33 -8.92 14.77
N SER A 46 1.55 -9.11 13.47
CA SER A 46 2.46 -8.31 12.67
C SER A 46 1.82 -7.95 11.34
N THR A 47 2.09 -6.75 10.86
CA THR A 47 1.68 -6.25 9.56
C THR A 47 2.89 -5.95 8.71
N LEU A 48 2.81 -6.32 7.43
CA LEU A 48 3.82 -5.99 6.44
C LEU A 48 3.30 -4.83 5.60
N VAL A 49 4.14 -3.80 5.48
CA VAL A 49 3.90 -2.57 4.72
C VAL A 49 4.85 -2.55 3.52
N PRO A 50 4.48 -3.19 2.40
CA PRO A 50 5.30 -3.20 1.22
C PRO A 50 5.08 -2.01 0.32
N GLY A 51 6.09 -1.75 -0.52
CA GLY A 51 5.91 -1.00 -1.74
C GLY A 51 5.22 -1.85 -2.81
N PRO A 52 5.32 -1.47 -4.09
CA PRO A 52 4.85 -2.30 -5.19
C PRO A 52 5.51 -3.69 -5.17
N VAL A 53 4.75 -4.72 -5.52
CA VAL A 53 5.23 -6.11 -5.59
C VAL A 53 4.79 -6.71 -6.92
N LYS A 54 5.71 -7.37 -7.64
CA LYS A 54 5.42 -8.02 -8.93
C LYS A 54 4.55 -9.27 -8.72
N THR A 55 3.24 -9.08 -8.63
CA THR A 55 2.26 -10.17 -8.49
C THR A 55 1.19 -10.06 -9.56
N THR A 56 0.42 -11.15 -9.73
CA THR A 56 -0.79 -11.16 -10.57
C THR A 56 -1.86 -10.17 -10.07
N PHE A 57 -1.71 -9.57 -8.90
CA PHE A 57 -2.60 -8.48 -8.45
C PHE A 57 -2.51 -7.26 -9.37
N ILE A 58 -1.31 -6.86 -9.78
CA ILE A 58 -1.12 -5.73 -10.70
C ILE A 58 -1.79 -6.02 -12.05
N GLU A 59 -1.72 -7.26 -12.49
CA GLU A 59 -2.40 -7.74 -13.70
C GLU A 59 -3.93 -7.76 -13.54
N ASN A 60 -4.43 -8.23 -12.39
CA ASN A 60 -5.86 -8.36 -12.11
C ASN A 60 -6.57 -7.04 -11.82
N VAL A 61 -5.87 -6.03 -11.31
CA VAL A 61 -6.42 -4.67 -11.12
C VAL A 61 -6.55 -3.94 -12.47
N LYS A 62 -6.25 -4.59 -13.61
CA LYS A 62 -6.22 -3.98 -14.94
C LYS A 62 -5.35 -2.71 -15.00
N MET A 63 -4.34 -2.58 -14.13
CA MET A 63 -3.39 -1.47 -14.23
C MET A 63 -2.57 -1.49 -15.53
N ASN A 64 -2.54 -2.64 -16.21
CA ASN A 64 -1.91 -2.80 -17.54
C ASN A 64 -2.83 -2.40 -18.70
N ASP A 65 -4.12 -2.16 -18.46
CA ASP A 65 -5.06 -1.66 -19.46
C ASP A 65 -5.45 -0.22 -19.10
N LEU A 66 -4.56 0.71 -19.47
CA LEU A 66 -4.68 2.15 -19.17
C LEU A 66 -5.96 2.78 -19.70
N GLY A 67 -6.54 2.21 -20.77
CA GLY A 67 -7.88 2.59 -21.23
C GLY A 67 -8.90 2.30 -20.15
N ALA A 68 -8.84 1.13 -19.52
CA ALA A 68 -9.84 0.67 -18.57
C ALA A 68 -9.88 1.43 -17.23
N PHE A 69 -8.78 2.03 -16.73
CA PHE A 69 -8.84 2.82 -15.47
C PHE A 69 -9.41 4.24 -15.72
N ALA A 70 -9.02 4.88 -16.81
CA ALA A 70 -9.62 6.16 -17.24
C ALA A 70 -11.06 5.98 -17.75
N GLU A 71 -11.38 4.83 -18.36
CA GLU A 71 -12.75 4.41 -18.74
C GLU A 71 -13.56 3.89 -17.54
N SER A 72 -12.92 3.48 -16.43
CA SER A 72 -13.60 3.15 -15.18
C SER A 72 -13.94 4.36 -14.32
N ILE A 73 -13.26 5.48 -14.58
CA ILE A 73 -13.75 6.75 -14.09
C ILE A 73 -15.05 7.03 -14.81
N ASP A 74 -16.02 7.48 -14.04
CA ASP A 74 -17.34 7.81 -14.55
C ASP A 74 -17.21 8.57 -15.86
N ALA A 75 -17.88 8.10 -16.91
CA ALA A 75 -17.84 8.74 -18.22
C ALA A 75 -18.27 10.21 -18.10
N ASP A 76 -19.10 10.51 -17.10
CA ASP A 76 -19.63 11.82 -16.75
C ASP A 76 -18.64 12.70 -15.95
N ALA A 77 -17.48 12.19 -15.56
CA ALA A 77 -16.44 12.98 -14.90
C ALA A 77 -15.92 14.09 -15.83
N ASP A 78 -15.60 15.25 -15.25
CA ASP A 78 -15.04 16.37 -15.98
C ASP A 78 -13.60 16.10 -16.46
N GLU A 79 -13.13 16.90 -17.41
CA GLU A 79 -11.81 16.76 -18.03
C GLU A 79 -10.66 16.94 -17.04
N GLU A 80 -10.83 17.75 -15.99
CA GLU A 80 -9.80 17.94 -14.97
C GLU A 80 -9.66 16.68 -14.12
N THR A 81 -10.77 16.10 -13.67
CA THR A 81 -10.79 14.82 -12.94
C THR A 81 -10.15 13.69 -13.76
N LYS A 82 -10.49 13.58 -15.05
CA LYS A 82 -9.90 12.59 -15.97
C LYS A 82 -8.39 12.79 -16.11
N LYS A 83 -7.92 14.04 -16.21
CA LYS A 83 -6.49 14.37 -16.28
C LYS A 83 -5.75 13.97 -14.99
N LEU A 84 -6.29 14.30 -13.82
CA LEU A 84 -5.70 13.95 -12.53
C LEU A 84 -5.53 12.43 -12.38
N ALA A 85 -6.51 11.66 -12.82
CA ALA A 85 -6.44 10.21 -12.81
C ALA A 85 -5.42 9.64 -13.79
N GLY A 86 -5.33 10.20 -14.99
CA GLY A 86 -4.29 9.86 -15.96
C GLY A 86 -2.88 10.09 -15.38
N ASN A 87 -2.67 11.23 -14.72
CA ASN A 87 -1.41 11.56 -14.06
C ASN A 87 -1.07 10.56 -12.94
N MET A 88 -2.04 10.24 -12.08
CA MET A 88 -1.90 9.26 -11.01
C MET A 88 -1.52 7.89 -11.54
N SER A 89 -2.24 7.42 -12.57
CA SER A 89 -2.01 6.13 -13.21
C SER A 89 -0.62 6.05 -13.84
N GLY A 90 -0.24 7.06 -14.63
CA GLY A 90 1.08 7.11 -15.26
C GLY A 90 2.24 7.10 -14.27
N LYS A 91 2.13 7.83 -13.15
CA LYS A 91 3.16 7.80 -12.10
C LYS A 91 3.19 6.46 -11.37
N MET A 92 2.04 5.86 -11.08
CA MET A 92 1.98 4.54 -10.44
C MET A 92 2.63 3.46 -11.31
N GLN A 93 2.38 3.47 -12.62
CA GLN A 93 3.03 2.54 -13.54
C GLN A 93 4.55 2.68 -13.57
N LYS A 94 5.05 3.91 -13.59
CA LYS A 94 6.49 4.15 -13.54
C LYS A 94 7.10 3.56 -12.26
N VAL A 95 6.47 3.82 -11.11
CA VAL A 95 6.89 3.30 -9.80
C VAL A 95 6.83 1.78 -9.76
N ILE A 96 5.76 1.17 -10.29
CA ILE A 96 5.66 -0.29 -10.44
C ILE A 96 6.80 -0.83 -11.31
N GLY A 97 7.10 -0.17 -12.43
CA GLY A 97 8.16 -0.61 -13.35
C GLY A 97 9.56 -0.56 -12.74
N SER A 98 9.86 0.46 -11.93
CA SER A 98 11.22 0.69 -11.40
C SER A 98 11.46 0.23 -9.97
N GLU A 99 10.42 0.17 -9.12
CA GLU A 99 10.56 -0.04 -7.67
C GLU A 99 9.84 -1.29 -7.15
N SER A 100 9.26 -2.12 -8.03
CA SER A 100 8.58 -3.33 -7.57
C SER A 100 9.52 -4.38 -7.01
N GLN A 101 9.18 -4.85 -5.82
CA GLN A 101 9.83 -5.96 -5.13
C GLN A 101 9.39 -7.30 -5.71
N SER A 102 10.20 -8.34 -5.52
CA SER A 102 9.82 -9.70 -5.89
C SER A 102 8.95 -10.35 -4.80
N PRO A 103 8.05 -11.29 -5.15
CA PRO A 103 7.36 -12.11 -4.16
C PRO A 103 8.32 -12.86 -3.22
N GLU A 104 9.50 -13.22 -3.70
CA GLU A 104 10.55 -13.90 -2.95
C GLU A 104 11.12 -13.02 -1.83
N ASP A 105 11.33 -11.73 -2.08
CA ASP A 105 11.80 -10.77 -1.07
C ASP A 105 10.78 -10.64 0.07
N ILE A 106 9.49 -10.56 -0.30
CA ILE A 106 8.39 -10.48 0.65
C ILE A 106 8.26 -11.77 1.47
N THR A 107 8.40 -12.92 0.80
CA THR A 107 8.34 -14.23 1.45
C THR A 107 9.48 -14.41 2.45
N ARG A 108 10.69 -13.93 2.11
CA ARG A 108 11.84 -13.98 3.01
C ARG A 108 11.57 -13.21 4.30
N LEU A 109 11.11 -11.95 4.18
CA LEU A 109 10.76 -11.15 5.33
C LEU A 109 9.63 -11.79 6.16
N LEU A 110 8.62 -12.37 5.50
CA LEU A 110 7.53 -13.06 6.20
C LEU A 110 8.06 -14.22 7.05
N LEU A 111 8.99 -15.02 6.52
CA LEU A 111 9.61 -16.13 7.26
C LEU A 111 10.44 -15.62 8.44
N GLU A 112 11.19 -14.53 8.27
CA GLU A 112 11.95 -13.89 9.35
C GLU A 112 11.04 -13.40 10.49
N VAL A 113 9.94 -12.74 10.14
CA VAL A 113 8.94 -12.26 11.11
C VAL A 113 8.30 -13.45 11.84
N ALA A 114 7.91 -14.50 11.11
CA ALA A 114 7.30 -15.69 11.68
C ALA A 114 8.23 -16.46 12.63
N ALA A 115 9.55 -16.41 12.39
CA ALA A 115 10.56 -17.05 13.23
C ALA A 115 10.96 -16.20 14.45
N THR A 116 10.54 -14.93 14.52
CA THR A 116 10.86 -14.04 15.63
C THR A 116 9.98 -14.38 16.83
N GLU A 117 10.56 -14.58 18.02
CA GLU A 117 9.80 -14.93 19.24
C GLU A 117 8.79 -13.85 19.64
N LYS A 118 9.18 -12.58 19.49
CA LYS A 118 8.41 -11.41 19.89
C LYS A 118 8.40 -10.36 18.77
N PRO A 119 7.72 -10.61 17.64
CA PRO A 119 7.82 -9.75 16.47
C PRO A 119 7.17 -8.38 16.70
N HIS A 120 7.67 -7.39 15.98
CA HIS A 120 7.10 -6.05 15.99
C HIS A 120 5.71 -6.02 15.35
N LEU A 121 4.92 -5.00 15.67
CA LEU A 121 3.62 -4.82 15.03
C LEU A 121 3.76 -4.51 13.54
N ARG A 122 4.79 -3.79 13.10
CA ARG A 122 4.93 -3.32 11.72
C ARG A 122 6.32 -3.59 11.14
N TYR A 123 6.34 -4.04 9.89
CA TYR A 123 7.55 -4.26 9.10
C TYR A 123 7.43 -3.59 7.73
N ALA A 124 8.24 -2.57 7.48
CA ALA A 124 8.41 -1.99 6.15
C ALA A 124 9.31 -2.88 5.30
N THR A 125 8.87 -3.22 4.09
CA THR A 125 9.61 -4.22 3.29
C THR A 125 10.75 -3.63 2.46
N SER A 126 10.81 -2.31 2.31
CA SER A 126 11.87 -1.61 1.58
C SER A 126 12.31 -0.33 2.30
N GLU A 127 13.51 0.17 1.98
CA GLU A 127 14.01 1.45 2.50
C GLU A 127 13.13 2.64 2.09
N ALA A 128 12.53 2.59 0.90
CA ALA A 128 11.57 3.60 0.47
C ALA A 128 10.33 3.62 1.38
N MET A 129 9.82 2.45 1.77
CA MET A 129 8.70 2.35 2.73
C MET A 129 9.09 2.78 4.13
N LYS A 130 10.30 2.46 4.60
CA LYS A 130 10.79 2.97 5.90
C LYS A 130 10.80 4.50 5.92
N LYS A 131 11.32 5.14 4.87
CA LYS A 131 11.35 6.61 4.74
C LYS A 131 9.95 7.22 4.64
N LEU A 132 9.04 6.58 3.91
CA LEU A 132 7.67 7.05 3.79
C LEU A 132 6.92 6.95 5.13
N MET A 133 7.09 5.85 5.85
CA MET A 133 6.54 5.64 7.19
C MET A 133 7.09 6.66 8.18
N SER A 134 8.42 6.82 8.26
CA SER A 134 9.02 7.75 9.21
C SER A 134 8.58 9.18 8.96
N GLY A 135 8.55 9.62 7.69
CA GLY A 135 8.06 10.95 7.32
C GLY A 135 6.59 11.17 7.68
N LYS A 136 5.72 10.17 7.46
CA LYS A 136 4.30 10.27 7.82
C LYS A 136 4.08 10.39 9.33
N TYR A 137 4.80 9.62 10.14
CA TYR A 137 4.55 9.58 11.58
C TYR A 137 5.08 10.81 12.34
N VAL A 138 6.04 11.54 11.77
CA VAL A 138 6.56 12.77 12.39
C VAL A 138 5.75 14.02 12.02
N ASP A 139 5.04 13.98 10.90
CA ASP A 139 4.14 15.05 10.48
C ASP A 139 2.74 14.85 11.10
N VAL A 140 2.47 15.60 12.15
CA VAL A 140 1.19 15.52 12.89
C VAL A 140 0.05 16.26 12.20
N THR A 141 0.32 17.12 11.21
CA THR A 141 -0.74 17.81 10.46
C THR A 141 -1.22 16.97 9.28
N GLY A 142 -0.29 16.20 8.69
CA GLY A 142 -0.55 15.36 7.53
C GLY A 142 -0.41 16.09 6.19
N ASP A 143 -0.06 17.38 6.21
CA ASP A 143 0.11 18.20 5.01
C ASP A 143 1.18 17.61 4.08
N GLY A 144 2.28 17.07 4.64
CA GLY A 144 3.34 16.47 3.84
C GLY A 144 2.90 15.22 3.07
N VAL A 145 1.87 14.51 3.54
CA VAL A 145 1.27 13.41 2.77
C VAL A 145 0.37 13.96 1.67
N VAL A 146 -0.42 15.00 1.95
CA VAL A 146 -1.29 15.65 0.95
C VAL A 146 -0.47 16.30 -0.16
N ASP A 147 0.53 17.11 0.17
CA ASP A 147 1.42 17.79 -0.79
C ASP A 147 2.11 16.80 -1.71
N ARG A 148 2.55 15.66 -1.18
CA ARG A 148 3.13 14.58 -1.97
C ARG A 148 2.12 14.04 -3.00
N MET A 149 0.88 13.81 -2.59
CA MET A 149 -0.16 13.33 -3.50
C MET A 149 -0.55 14.39 -4.52
N CYS A 150 -0.66 15.66 -4.14
CA CYS A 150 -0.86 16.78 -5.07
C CYS A 150 0.28 16.86 -6.10
N HIS A 151 1.53 16.66 -5.67
CA HIS A 151 2.68 16.59 -6.58
C HIS A 151 2.60 15.39 -7.52
N ILE A 152 2.02 14.26 -7.10
CA ILE A 152 1.77 13.10 -7.97
C ILE A 152 0.62 13.40 -8.96
N LEU A 153 -0.39 14.15 -8.55
CA LEU A 153 -1.51 14.52 -9.42
C LEU A 153 -1.17 15.61 -10.44
N SER A 154 -0.11 16.39 -10.21
CA SER A 154 0.39 17.45 -11.11
C SER A 154 1.14 16.87 -12.31
#